data_AF-B4IN81-F1
#
_entry.id   AF-B4IN81-F1
#
_cell.length_a   1.000
_cell.length_b   1.000
_cell.length_c   1.000
_cell.angle_alpha   90.00
_cell.angle_beta   90.00
_cell.angle_gamma   90.00
#
_symmetry.space_group_name_H-M   'P 1'
#
loop_
_entity.id
_entity.type
_entity.pdbx_description
1 polymer ?
#
loop_
_entity_poly.entity_id
_entity_poly.type
_entity_poly.pdbx_seq_one_letter_code
_entity_poly.pdbx_strand_id
1 'polypeptide(L)'
;GNSVISELDFAKILLRYTYLATDEYDVFLERLLERVKDEKGISFHDFRDFCHFLNNLDDFTIAMRMYTLADRAISKDEFSRAVKICTGYKLSPHLIDTVFAIFDADGDGLLSYKEFIAIMKDRLHRGFKSVAKSEGWDAFKYCVRNEMKTMMKSAN
;
A
#
# COMPACT_ATOMS: atom_id res chain seq x y z
N GLY A 1 -9.43 9.35 26.58
CA GLY A 1 -9.28 8.51 25.38
C GLY A 1 -8.38 7.34 25.73
N ASN A 2 -8.61 6.16 25.15
CA ASN A 2 -7.76 4.99 25.37
C ASN A 2 -6.32 5.28 24.92
N SER A 3 -5.34 4.68 25.60
CA SER A 3 -3.90 4.86 25.32
C SER A 3 -3.42 4.14 24.04
N VAL A 4 -4.28 3.29 23.47
CA VAL A 4 -4.03 2.49 22.26
C VAL A 4 -5.27 2.51 21.36
N ILE A 5 -5.05 2.30 20.06
CA ILE A 5 -6.12 1.99 19.10
C ILE A 5 -6.14 0.48 18.84
N SER A 6 -7.29 -0.09 18.50
CA SER A 6 -7.34 -1.51 18.10
C SER A 6 -6.62 -1.72 16.76
N GLU A 7 -6.18 -2.95 16.51
CA GLU A 7 -5.61 -3.37 15.23
C GLU A 7 -6.63 -3.18 14.11
N LEU A 8 -7.91 -3.40 14.41
CA LEU A 8 -9.00 -3.14 13.48
C LEU A 8 -9.12 -1.64 13.13
N ASP A 9 -9.06 -0.75 14.12
CA ASP A 9 -9.09 0.69 13.86
C ASP A 9 -7.85 1.15 13.11
N PHE A 10 -6.69 0.58 13.44
CA PHE A 10 -5.45 0.80 12.69
C PHE A 10 -5.61 0.40 11.22
N ALA A 11 -6.15 -0.79 10.95
CA ALA A 11 -6.40 -1.26 9.59
C ALA A 11 -7.41 -0.38 8.85
N LYS A 12 -8.52 0.02 9.49
CA LYS A 12 -9.49 0.94 8.91
C LYS A 12 -8.85 2.28 8.54
N ILE A 13 -7.97 2.81 9.39
CA ILE A 13 -7.20 4.03 9.10
C ILE A 13 -6.24 3.77 7.94
N LEU A 14 -5.60 2.60 7.88
CA LEU A 14 -4.67 2.15 6.83
C LEU A 14 -5.34 1.77 5.50
N LEU A 15 -6.65 1.55 5.47
CA LEU A 15 -7.40 1.28 4.24
C LEU A 15 -8.27 2.48 3.81
N ARG A 16 -8.45 3.50 4.66
CA ARG A 16 -9.23 4.71 4.30
C ARG A 16 -8.67 5.47 3.10
N TYR A 17 -7.36 5.47 2.92
CA TYR A 17 -6.69 6.20 1.83
C TYR A 17 -6.34 5.31 0.65
N THR A 18 -7.02 4.17 0.50
CA THR A 18 -6.91 3.27 -0.64
C THR A 18 -8.22 3.24 -1.41
N TYR A 19 -8.16 3.22 -2.75
CA TYR A 19 -9.35 3.08 -3.60
C TYR A 19 -9.72 1.60 -3.70
N LEU A 20 -10.14 1.02 -2.58
CA LEU A 20 -10.67 -0.33 -2.53
C LEU A 20 -12.17 -0.30 -2.78
N ALA A 21 -12.67 -1.27 -3.56
CA ALA A 21 -14.09 -1.55 -3.59
C ALA A 21 -14.54 -2.07 -2.21
N THR A 22 -15.83 -1.92 -1.87
CA THR A 22 -16.34 -2.24 -0.53
C THR A 22 -16.16 -3.73 -0.19
N ASP A 23 -16.29 -4.61 -1.17
CA ASP A 23 -16.04 -6.06 -1.05
C ASP A 23 -14.57 -6.37 -0.77
N GLU A 24 -13.62 -5.71 -1.42
CA GLU A 24 -12.19 -5.89 -1.13
C GLU A 24 -11.83 -5.42 0.28
N TYR A 25 -12.43 -4.31 0.72
CA TYR A 25 -12.25 -3.75 2.06
C TYR A 25 -12.66 -4.74 3.16
N ASP A 26 -13.82 -5.38 3.01
CA ASP A 26 -14.34 -6.34 3.98
C ASP A 26 -13.44 -7.58 4.06
N VAL A 27 -12.91 -8.07 2.94
CA VAL A 27 -11.99 -9.22 2.90
C VAL A 27 -10.68 -8.92 3.64
N PHE A 28 -10.20 -7.67 3.65
CA PHE A 28 -9.04 -7.30 4.49
C PHE A 28 -9.36 -7.31 5.98
N LEU A 29 -10.55 -6.83 6.36
CA LEU A 29 -10.97 -6.79 7.76
C LEU A 29 -11.25 -8.19 8.32
N GLU A 30 -11.90 -9.06 7.57
CA GLU A 30 -12.14 -10.45 7.96
C GLU A 30 -10.82 -11.20 8.19
N ARG A 31 -9.88 -11.11 7.24
CA ARG A 31 -8.54 -11.73 7.39
C ARG A 31 -7.80 -11.22 8.63
N LEU A 32 -7.91 -9.93 8.93
CA LEU A 32 -7.29 -9.36 10.12
C LEU A 32 -7.91 -9.93 11.40
N LEU A 33 -9.25 -10.01 11.47
CA LEU A 33 -9.97 -10.55 12.63
C LEU A 33 -9.66 -12.03 12.86
N GLU A 34 -9.41 -12.80 11.81
CA GLU A 34 -9.02 -14.21 11.91
C GLU A 34 -7.57 -14.40 12.41
N ARG A 35 -6.66 -13.53 11.97
CA ARG A 35 -5.22 -13.67 12.20
C ARG A 35 -4.72 -12.98 13.47
N VAL A 36 -5.34 -11.88 13.87
CA VAL A 36 -4.98 -11.13 15.08
C VAL A 36 -5.84 -11.62 16.25
N LYS A 37 -5.23 -12.45 17.12
CA LYS A 37 -5.91 -13.02 18.30
C LYS A 37 -5.60 -12.27 19.60
N ASP A 38 -4.54 -11.46 19.61
CA ASP A 38 -4.14 -10.67 20.76
C ASP A 38 -4.57 -9.20 20.59
N GLU A 39 -5.48 -8.75 21.45
CA GLU A 39 -5.94 -7.35 21.53
C GLU A 39 -4.93 -6.48 22.29
N LYS A 40 -3.68 -6.49 21.85
CA LYS A 40 -2.61 -5.69 22.48
C LYS A 40 -2.79 -4.21 22.21
N GLY A 41 -3.37 -3.87 21.06
CA GLY A 41 -3.55 -2.52 20.57
C GLY A 41 -2.25 -1.91 20.02
N ILE A 42 -2.42 -0.93 19.16
CA ILE A 42 -1.35 -0.12 18.58
C ILE A 42 -1.21 1.17 19.40
N SER A 43 -0.02 1.40 19.95
CA SER A 43 0.27 2.61 20.70
C SER A 43 0.39 3.83 19.80
N PHE A 44 0.23 5.03 20.38
CA PHE A 44 0.49 6.27 19.63
C PHE A 44 1.92 6.33 19.08
N HIS A 45 2.90 5.80 19.81
CA HIS A 45 4.29 5.76 19.37
C HIS A 45 4.46 4.88 18.13
N ASP A 46 3.89 3.67 18.15
CA ASP A 46 3.90 2.76 17.00
C ASP A 46 3.21 3.40 15.79
N PHE A 47 2.04 3.99 16.02
CA PHE A 47 1.28 4.65 14.96
C PHE A 47 2.05 5.81 14.34
N ARG A 48 2.70 6.65 15.17
CA ARG A 48 3.53 7.77 14.71
C ARG A 48 4.71 7.28 13.87
N ASP A 49 5.44 6.28 14.35
CA ASP A 49 6.60 5.73 13.64
C ASP A 49 6.18 5.08 12.32
N PHE A 50 5.01 4.42 12.30
CA PHE A 50 4.41 3.94 11.06
C PHE A 50 4.03 5.07 10.10
N CYS A 51 3.50 6.19 10.60
CA CYS A 51 3.22 7.36 9.76
C CYS A 51 4.49 7.97 9.18
N HIS A 52 5.60 7.99 9.92
CA HIS A 52 6.91 8.36 9.38
C HIS A 52 7.34 7.42 8.25
N PHE A 53 7.11 6.12 8.41
CA PHE A 53 7.30 5.16 7.32
C PHE A 53 6.42 5.47 6.10
N LEU A 54 5.13 5.73 6.29
CA LEU A 54 4.23 6.08 5.19
C LEU A 54 4.70 7.34 4.42
N ASN A 55 5.35 8.28 5.10
CA ASN A 55 5.90 9.47 4.46
C ASN A 55 7.15 9.21 3.60
N ASN A 56 7.80 8.05 3.75
CA ASN A 56 8.99 7.64 2.99
C ASN A 56 8.70 6.42 2.08
N LEU A 57 7.45 6.25 1.65
CA LEU A 57 7.03 5.09 0.85
C LEU A 57 7.68 5.05 -0.53
N ASP A 58 8.04 6.20 -1.13
CA ASP A 58 8.68 6.22 -2.45
C ASP A 58 10.02 5.46 -2.44
N ASP A 59 10.87 5.77 -1.46
CA ASP A 59 12.16 5.09 -1.27
C ASP A 59 11.97 3.59 -0.98
N PHE A 60 10.99 3.26 -0.13
CA PHE A 60 10.68 1.88 0.18
C PHE A 60 10.14 1.11 -1.04
N THR A 61 9.38 1.77 -1.91
CA THR A 61 8.85 1.17 -3.15
C THR A 61 9.98 0.84 -4.12
N ILE A 62 11.02 1.66 -4.18
CA ILE A 62 12.23 1.36 -4.96
C ILE A 62 12.89 0.08 -4.42
N ALA A 63 13.06 -0.02 -3.10
CA ALA A 63 13.61 -1.22 -2.46
C ALA A 63 12.76 -2.47 -2.80
N MET A 64 11.44 -2.40 -2.64
CA MET A 64 10.52 -3.50 -2.99
C MET A 64 10.67 -3.94 -4.45
N ARG A 65 10.78 -2.98 -5.38
CA ARG A 65 11.00 -3.30 -6.81
C ARG A 65 12.31 -4.05 -7.03
N MET A 66 13.39 -3.69 -6.34
CA MET A 66 14.67 -4.40 -6.45
C MET A 66 14.56 -5.86 -6.00
N TYR A 67 13.86 -6.15 -4.90
CA TYR A 67 13.62 -7.55 -4.46
C TYR A 67 12.79 -8.33 -5.48
N THR A 68 11.77 -7.68 -6.04
CA THR A 68 10.90 -8.28 -7.06
C THR A 68 11.65 -8.63 -8.34
N LEU A 69 12.58 -7.78 -8.79
CA LEU A 69 13.43 -8.05 -9.96
C LEU A 69 14.37 -9.24 -9.76
N ALA A 70 14.61 -9.63 -8.51
CA ALA A 70 15.36 -10.83 -8.16
C ALA A 70 14.43 -12.05 -7.91
N ASP A 71 13.14 -11.96 -8.29
CA ASP A 71 12.09 -12.95 -8.02
C ASP A 71 11.98 -13.33 -6.54
N ARG A 72 12.16 -12.34 -5.66
CA ARG A 72 12.08 -12.50 -4.19
C ARG A 72 10.94 -11.67 -3.59
N ALA A 73 10.16 -12.31 -2.73
CA ALA A 73 9.27 -11.63 -1.79
C ALA A 73 10.05 -11.18 -0.54
N ILE A 74 9.47 -10.25 0.24
CA ILE A 74 10.11 -9.65 1.41
C ILE A 74 9.58 -10.30 2.69
N SER A 75 10.47 -10.88 3.49
CA SER A 75 10.15 -11.37 4.84
C SER A 75 9.95 -10.24 5.85
N LYS A 76 9.34 -10.53 7.01
CA LYS A 76 9.19 -9.58 8.12
C LYS A 76 10.52 -8.93 8.56
N ASP A 77 11.60 -9.70 8.58
CA ASP A 77 12.92 -9.21 8.96
C ASP A 77 13.53 -8.29 7.91
N GLU A 78 13.34 -8.60 6.63
CA GLU A 78 13.75 -7.74 5.52
C GLU A 78 12.92 -6.45 5.50
N PHE A 79 11.61 -6.55 5.74
CA PHE A 79 10.73 -5.40 5.88
C PHE A 79 11.19 -4.49 7.03
N SER A 80 11.43 -5.05 8.22
CA SER A 80 11.93 -4.28 9.38
C SER A 80 13.23 -3.55 9.07
N ARG A 81 14.18 -4.23 8.41
CA ARG A 81 15.45 -3.62 8.00
C ARG A 81 15.24 -2.51 6.97
N ALA A 82 14.43 -2.73 5.96
CA ALA A 82 14.15 -1.74 4.93
C ALA A 82 13.45 -0.50 5.53
N VAL A 83 12.49 -0.65 6.44
CA VAL A 83 11.87 0.48 7.13
C VAL A 83 12.90 1.26 7.95
N LYS A 84 13.80 0.56 8.65
CA LYS A 84 14.87 1.21 9.41
C LYS A 84 15.82 2.00 8.54
N ILE A 85 16.14 1.51 7.34
CA ILE A 85 16.98 2.19 6.36
C ILE A 85 16.27 3.43 5.80
N CYS A 86 15.00 3.31 5.39
CA CYS A 86 14.26 4.40 4.77
C CYS A 86 13.86 5.52 5.75
N THR A 87 13.68 5.20 7.03
CA THR A 87 13.06 6.15 7.98
C THR A 87 13.96 6.51 9.15
N GLY A 88 14.98 5.70 9.46
CA GLY A 88 15.74 5.79 10.69
C GLY A 88 15.01 5.28 11.93
N TYR A 89 13.74 4.87 11.84
CA TYR A 89 12.93 4.34 12.95
C TYR A 89 12.77 2.82 12.87
N LYS A 90 12.52 2.19 14.02
CA LYS A 90 12.25 0.75 14.09
C LYS A 90 10.78 0.55 14.49
N LEU A 91 10.01 -0.09 13.63
CA LEU A 91 8.66 -0.50 13.98
C LEU A 91 8.70 -1.66 14.98
N SER A 92 7.73 -1.72 15.89
CA SER A 92 7.63 -2.81 16.84
C SER A 92 7.24 -4.12 16.13
N PRO A 93 7.65 -5.29 16.66
CA PRO A 93 7.26 -6.59 16.08
C PRO A 93 5.76 -6.75 15.93
N HIS A 94 4.98 -6.34 16.95
CA HIS A 94 3.52 -6.37 16.94
C HIS A 94 2.92 -5.58 15.78
N LEU A 95 3.44 -4.38 15.53
CA LEU A 95 3.00 -3.55 14.42
C LEU A 95 3.36 -4.19 13.07
N ILE A 96 4.54 -4.80 12.93
CA ILE A 96 4.94 -5.51 11.71
C ILE A 96 4.02 -6.72 11.48
N ASP A 97 3.71 -7.49 12.52
CA ASP A 97 2.79 -8.62 12.43
C ASP A 97 1.40 -8.17 12.02
N THR A 98 0.90 -7.07 12.60
CA THR A 98 -0.39 -6.47 12.25
C THR A 98 -0.40 -5.99 10.80
N VAL A 99 0.67 -5.34 10.34
CA VAL A 99 0.85 -4.95 8.94
C VAL A 99 0.79 -6.21 8.06
N PHE A 100 1.64 -7.20 8.27
CA PHE A 100 1.65 -8.42 7.46
C PHE A 100 0.28 -9.12 7.44
N ALA A 101 -0.44 -9.18 8.56
CA ALA A 101 -1.79 -9.74 8.59
C ALA A 101 -2.78 -9.05 7.61
N ILE A 102 -2.55 -7.76 7.30
CA ILE A 102 -3.34 -6.97 6.35
C ILE A 102 -2.84 -7.17 4.91
N PHE A 103 -1.52 -7.11 4.66
CA PHE A 103 -0.98 -7.10 3.28
C PHE A 103 -0.78 -8.50 2.69
N ASP A 104 -0.34 -9.48 3.49
CA ASP A 104 -0.02 -10.84 3.06
C ASP A 104 -1.32 -11.58 2.72
N ALA A 105 -1.62 -11.73 1.44
CA ALA A 105 -2.92 -12.20 1.00
C ALA A 105 -3.01 -13.72 1.05
N ASP A 106 -1.93 -14.42 0.69
CA ASP A 106 -1.88 -15.88 0.64
C ASP A 106 -1.43 -16.52 1.97
N GLY A 107 -0.91 -15.73 2.90
CA GLY A 107 -0.54 -16.16 4.24
C GLY A 107 0.82 -16.86 4.30
N ASP A 108 1.70 -16.66 3.31
CA ASP A 108 3.03 -17.29 3.26
C ASP A 108 4.05 -16.63 4.21
N GLY A 109 3.68 -15.52 4.87
CA GLY A 109 4.52 -14.76 5.78
C GLY A 109 5.52 -13.83 5.09
N LEU A 110 5.40 -13.68 3.77
CA LEU A 110 6.21 -12.81 2.92
C LEU A 110 5.31 -11.72 2.32
N LEU A 111 5.94 -10.70 1.75
CA LEU A 111 5.25 -9.67 0.98
C LEU A 111 5.79 -9.63 -0.43
N SER A 112 4.97 -10.07 -1.36
CA SER A 112 5.20 -9.88 -2.78
C SER A 112 5.00 -8.42 -3.19
N TYR A 113 5.52 -8.06 -4.35
CA TYR A 113 5.28 -6.72 -4.92
C TYR A 113 3.80 -6.40 -5.07
N LYS A 114 3.02 -7.40 -5.52
CA LYS A 114 1.59 -7.23 -5.83
C LYS A 114 0.80 -6.92 -4.56
N GLU A 115 1.05 -7.64 -3.48
CA GLU A 115 0.42 -7.41 -2.18
C GLU A 115 0.75 -6.04 -1.60
N PHE A 116 2.02 -5.66 -1.69
CA PHE A 116 2.46 -4.36 -1.21
C PHE A 116 1.81 -3.20 -1.99
N ILE A 117 1.85 -3.23 -3.33
CA ILE A 117 1.29 -2.14 -4.13
C ILE A 117 -0.24 -2.11 -4.11
N ALA A 118 -0.92 -3.24 -3.88
CA ALA A 118 -2.39 -3.28 -3.81
C ALA A 118 -2.93 -2.28 -2.78
N ILE A 119 -2.21 -2.11 -1.67
CA ILE A 119 -2.62 -1.23 -0.57
C ILE A 119 -1.80 0.07 -0.57
N MET A 120 -0.50 0.04 -0.91
CA MET A 120 0.35 1.23 -0.80
C MET A 120 0.32 2.17 -2.00
N LYS A 121 -0.12 1.71 -3.19
CA LYS A 121 -0.12 2.53 -4.42
C LYS A 121 -0.94 3.81 -4.29
N ASP A 122 -2.04 3.76 -3.55
CA ASP A 122 -2.92 4.93 -3.38
C ASP A 122 -2.48 5.82 -2.22
N ARG A 123 -1.82 5.23 -1.21
CA ARG A 123 -1.20 5.95 -0.10
C ARG A 123 0.00 6.78 -0.48
N LEU A 124 0.84 6.25 -1.39
CA LEU A 124 1.92 6.99 -2.03
C LEU A 124 1.45 8.35 -2.59
N HIS A 125 0.19 8.41 -3.06
CA HIS A 125 -0.39 9.62 -3.62
C HIS A 125 -1.32 10.36 -2.64
N ARG A 126 -1.46 9.90 -1.38
CA ARG A 126 -2.33 10.49 -0.34
C ARG A 126 -3.79 10.75 -0.80
N GLY A 127 -4.31 9.96 -1.75
CA GLY A 127 -5.62 10.22 -2.35
C GLY A 127 -5.68 11.39 -3.34
N PHE A 128 -4.55 11.97 -3.75
CA PHE A 128 -4.48 13.05 -4.77
C PHE A 128 -4.53 12.55 -6.20
N LYS A 129 -4.64 11.24 -6.43
CA LYS A 129 -5.09 10.73 -7.73
C LYS A 129 -6.62 10.78 -7.77
N SER A 130 -7.16 11.97 -8.03
CA SER A 130 -8.19 12.01 -9.07
C SER A 130 -7.50 11.53 -10.34
N VAL A 131 -7.49 10.22 -10.56
CA VAL A 131 -7.57 9.77 -11.95
C VAL A 131 -8.92 10.30 -12.36
N ALA A 132 -8.93 11.52 -12.91
CA ALA A 132 -9.91 11.88 -13.92
C ALA A 132 -9.69 10.80 -14.97
N LYS A 133 -10.36 9.66 -14.78
CA LYS A 133 -10.59 8.69 -15.82
C LYS A 133 -11.22 9.56 -16.89
N SER A 134 -10.44 9.91 -17.91
CA SER A 134 -11.05 10.40 -19.13
C SER A 134 -11.85 9.19 -19.61
N GLU A 135 -13.07 9.09 -19.14
CA GLU A 135 -14.05 8.13 -19.59
C GLU A 135 -15.05 8.93 -20.44
N GLY A 136 -15.53 8.31 -21.50
CA GLY A 136 -16.42 8.96 -22.45
C GLY A 136 -15.70 9.91 -23.43
N TRP A 137 -16.36 11.03 -23.72
CA TRP A 137 -16.08 11.86 -24.91
C TRP A 137 -14.68 12.49 -24.92
N ASP A 138 -14.11 12.79 -23.75
CA ASP A 138 -12.78 13.39 -23.65
C ASP A 138 -11.65 12.38 -23.92
N ALA A 139 -11.83 11.12 -23.53
CA ALA A 139 -10.93 10.02 -23.88
C ALA A 139 -10.96 9.77 -25.39
N PHE A 140 -12.16 9.70 -25.95
CA PHE A 140 -12.38 9.49 -27.38
C PHE A 140 -11.71 10.59 -28.21
N LYS A 141 -11.93 11.87 -27.85
CA LYS A 141 -11.26 13.01 -28.52
C LYS A 141 -9.75 12.95 -28.41
N TYR A 142 -9.22 12.55 -27.26
CA TYR A 142 -7.78 12.40 -27.08
C TYR A 142 -7.20 11.33 -28.01
N CYS A 143 -7.83 10.15 -28.08
CA CYS A 143 -7.44 9.08 -28.99
C CYS A 143 -7.50 9.49 -30.46
N VAL A 144 -8.63 10.05 -30.92
CA VAL A 144 -8.81 10.47 -32.32
C VAL A 144 -7.80 11.56 -32.71
N ARG A 145 -7.58 12.54 -31.82
CA ARG A 145 -6.61 13.61 -32.07
C ARG A 145 -5.18 13.06 -32.15
N ASN A 146 -4.85 12.04 -31.37
CA ASN A 146 -3.52 11.45 -31.39
C ASN A 146 -3.29 10.59 -32.64
N GLU A 147 -4.28 9.80 -33.06
CA GLU A 147 -4.24 9.08 -34.34
C GLU A 147 -4.09 10.03 -35.53
N MET A 148 -4.89 11.10 -35.60
CA MET A 148 -4.80 12.08 -36.67
C MET A 148 -3.41 12.74 -36.75
N LYS A 149 -2.80 13.08 -35.60
CA LYS A 149 -1.42 13.58 -35.56
C LYS A 149 -0.40 12.57 -36.05
N THR A 150 -0.63 11.29 -35.80
CA THR A 150 0.26 10.21 -36.22
C THR A 150 0.15 9.98 -37.73
N MET A 151 -1.07 10.00 -38.27
CA MET A 151 -1.32 9.90 -39.71
C MET A 151 -0.74 11.08 -40.49
N MET A 152 -0.83 12.31 -39.97
CA MET A 152 -0.24 13.49 -40.62
C MET A 152 1.30 13.45 -40.64
N LYS A 153 1.93 12.74 -39.68
CA LYS A 153 3.39 12.56 -39.66
C LYS A 153 3.88 11.46 -40.61
N SER A 154 3.04 10.49 -40.94
CA SER A 154 3.36 9.44 -41.93
C SER A 154 3.06 9.84 -43.38
N ALA A 155 2.38 10.96 -43.60
CA ALA A 155 2.02 11.48 -44.92
C ALA A 155 3.01 12.53 -45.47
N ASN A 156 4.13 12.76 -44.77
CA ASN A 156 5.23 13.65 -45.13
C ASN A 156 6.54 12.86 -45.17
#